data_AF-A0A0R3Q9N8-F1
#
_entry.id   AF-A0A0R3Q9N8-F1
#
_cell.length_a   1.000
_cell.length_b   1.000
_cell.length_c   1.000
_cell.angle_alpha   90.00
_cell.angle_beta   90.00
_cell.angle_gamma   90.00
#
_symmetry.space_group_name_H-M   'P 1'
#
loop_
_entity.id
_entity.type
_entity.pdbx_description
1 polymer ?
#
loop_
_entity_poly.entity_id
_entity_poly.type
_entity_poly.pdbx_seq_one_letter_code
_entity_poly.pdbx_strand_id
1 'polypeptide(L)'
;MMEHEWPQNWPELFDQLEDIASVSATHAQIPFITLQLLVENVVTLVTVENISRRKDLNNAIASNVPRILHIIHLALRECSVEITDESYSLVRSALDLFGELVEWLPANVLEPYINDLLYTVCSFLDTPQHCIYEVAAKCLWRLASRKQAKNEENLVVFALFGDVPMRSILRAANQAASVGAGNVEHYRFLKTLCNVLSALGIHLADVCTQRPPNFGMYLAAIEAFFSHPSVYLRNEAVAVFASLINHEKIGDDEIFNECICRVIISTPNSLEKVGYPSQNGHETCRFSQHDYDDDNDFSHEFTREIQFYQ
;
A
#
# COMPACT_ATOMS: atom_id res chain seq x y z
N MET A 1 -1.03 -28.35 -11.36
CA MET A 1 -1.97 -29.34 -10.78
C MET A 1 -3.21 -28.67 -10.21
N MET A 2 -3.08 -27.71 -9.28
CA MET A 2 -4.24 -27.02 -8.68
C MET A 2 -5.23 -26.44 -9.69
N GLU A 3 -4.74 -25.72 -10.71
CA GLU A 3 -5.59 -25.17 -11.79
C GLU A 3 -6.37 -26.24 -12.58
N HIS A 4 -5.93 -27.49 -12.59
CA HIS A 4 -6.57 -28.58 -13.33
C HIS A 4 -7.43 -29.50 -12.44
N GLU A 5 -7.08 -29.67 -11.16
CA GLU A 5 -7.70 -30.68 -10.29
C GLU A 5 -8.55 -30.09 -9.16
N TRP A 6 -8.18 -28.94 -8.58
CA TRP A 6 -8.91 -28.34 -7.46
C TRP A 6 -10.07 -27.46 -7.95
N PRO A 7 -11.27 -27.42 -7.33
CA PRO A 7 -11.64 -28.09 -6.09
C PRO A 7 -12.20 -29.50 -6.24
N GLN A 8 -12.72 -29.91 -7.41
CA GLN A 8 -13.55 -31.11 -7.53
C GLN A 8 -12.76 -32.42 -7.38
N ASN A 9 -11.58 -32.51 -8.00
CA ASN A 9 -10.76 -33.72 -8.01
C ASN A 9 -9.71 -33.73 -6.88
N TRP A 10 -9.57 -32.61 -6.17
CA TRP A 10 -8.61 -32.47 -5.07
C TRP A 10 -9.23 -31.71 -3.88
N PRO A 11 -10.28 -32.25 -3.23
CA PRO A 11 -10.99 -31.55 -2.16
C PRO A 11 -10.10 -31.28 -0.93
N GLU A 12 -9.18 -32.19 -0.61
CA GLU A 12 -8.32 -32.11 0.58
C GLU A 12 -7.10 -31.20 0.41
N LEU A 13 -7.08 -30.33 -0.61
CA LEU A 13 -5.94 -29.44 -0.89
C LEU A 13 -5.51 -28.65 0.35
N PHE A 14 -6.45 -28.00 1.04
CA PHE A 14 -6.11 -27.15 2.17
C PHE A 14 -5.60 -27.94 3.37
N ASP A 15 -6.11 -29.15 3.61
CA ASP A 15 -5.64 -30.01 4.69
C ASP A 15 -4.20 -30.46 4.41
N GLN A 16 -3.88 -30.78 3.15
CA GLN A 16 -2.51 -31.09 2.73
C GLN A 16 -1.58 -29.88 2.81
N LEU A 17 -2.06 -28.67 2.53
CA LEU A 17 -1.29 -27.44 2.71
C LEU A 17 -0.97 -27.19 4.18
N GLU A 18 -1.91 -27.45 5.09
CA GLU A 18 -1.69 -27.37 6.54
C GLU A 18 -0.70 -28.43 7.03
N ASP A 19 -0.82 -29.67 6.54
CA ASP A 19 0.14 -30.74 6.84
C ASP A 19 1.57 -30.34 6.42
N ILE A 20 1.74 -29.78 5.20
CA ILE A 20 3.02 -29.28 4.72
C ILE A 20 3.54 -28.15 5.62
N ALA A 21 2.68 -27.21 6.01
CA ALA A 21 3.08 -26.09 6.86
C ALA A 21 3.62 -26.54 8.22
N SER A 22 3.13 -27.67 8.74
CA SER A 22 3.55 -28.22 10.03
C SER A 22 4.94 -28.89 10.03
N VAL A 23 5.53 -29.14 8.86
CA VAL A 23 6.80 -29.90 8.73
C VAL A 23 8.00 -29.11 9.26
N SER A 24 8.13 -27.84 8.86
CA SER A 24 9.17 -26.93 9.36
C SER A 24 8.83 -25.48 9.02
N ALA A 25 9.54 -24.52 9.64
CA ALA A 25 9.39 -23.09 9.34
C ALA A 25 9.58 -22.77 7.85
N THR A 26 10.49 -23.47 7.17
CA THR A 26 10.69 -23.33 5.72
C THR A 26 9.50 -23.86 4.92
N HIS A 27 8.89 -24.97 5.32
CA HIS A 27 7.72 -25.51 4.62
C HIS A 27 6.46 -24.69 4.88
N ALA A 28 6.37 -24.00 6.02
CA ALA A 28 5.27 -23.10 6.36
C ALA A 28 5.02 -22.00 5.32
N GLN A 29 6.03 -21.59 4.54
CA GLN A 29 5.84 -20.58 3.48
C GLN A 29 5.16 -21.13 2.21
N ILE A 30 5.22 -22.45 1.97
CA ILE A 30 4.77 -23.09 0.72
C ILE A 30 3.29 -22.84 0.44
N PRO A 31 2.35 -22.98 1.41
CA PRO A 31 0.95 -22.66 1.18
C PRO A 31 0.74 -21.22 0.71
N PHE A 32 1.45 -20.25 1.29
CA PHE A 32 1.29 -18.85 0.94
C PHE A 32 1.73 -18.56 -0.49
N ILE A 33 2.92 -19.02 -0.89
CA ILE A 33 3.46 -18.86 -2.25
C ILE A 33 2.53 -19.56 -3.27
N THR A 34 2.10 -20.77 -2.95
CA THR A 34 1.29 -21.58 -3.86
C THR A 34 -0.11 -20.99 -4.05
N LEU A 35 -0.73 -20.52 -2.97
CA LEU A 35 -2.03 -19.84 -3.04
C LEU A 35 -1.92 -18.49 -3.73
N GLN A 36 -0.83 -17.75 -3.52
CA GLN A 36 -0.61 -16.47 -4.20
C GLN A 36 -0.56 -16.68 -5.72
N LEU A 37 0.26 -17.64 -6.18
CA LEU A 37 0.36 -17.96 -7.60
C LEU A 37 -1.00 -18.38 -8.19
N LEU A 38 -1.79 -19.17 -7.45
CA LEU A 38 -3.13 -19.55 -7.89
C LEU A 38 -4.04 -18.32 -8.04
N VAL A 39 -4.04 -17.41 -7.07
CA VAL A 39 -4.85 -16.18 -7.11
C VAL A 39 -4.40 -15.30 -8.27
N GLU A 40 -3.11 -15.08 -8.44
CA GLU A 40 -2.54 -14.30 -9.55
C GLU A 40 -2.99 -14.87 -10.90
N ASN A 41 -2.85 -16.19 -11.11
CA ASN A 41 -3.21 -16.83 -12.38
C ASN A 41 -4.72 -16.78 -12.66
N VAL A 42 -5.56 -16.95 -11.64
CA VAL A 42 -7.01 -17.06 -11.80
C VAL A 42 -7.69 -15.69 -11.86
N VAL A 43 -7.26 -14.74 -11.03
CA VAL A 43 -7.96 -13.48 -10.78
C VAL A 43 -7.26 -12.31 -11.47
N THR A 44 -5.95 -12.18 -11.29
CA THR A 44 -5.21 -10.95 -11.64
C THR A 44 -4.68 -10.99 -13.07
N LEU A 45 -3.94 -12.04 -13.41
CA LEU A 45 -3.32 -12.26 -14.72
C LEU A 45 -4.25 -12.98 -15.70
N VAL A 46 -5.27 -13.69 -15.18
CA VAL A 46 -6.31 -14.32 -15.99
C VAL A 46 -5.71 -15.32 -17.01
N THR A 47 -4.65 -16.04 -16.61
CA THR A 47 -3.88 -16.96 -17.47
C THR A 47 -4.61 -18.27 -17.74
N VAL A 48 -5.61 -18.62 -16.92
CA VAL A 48 -6.49 -19.78 -17.17
C VAL A 48 -7.41 -19.48 -18.36
N GLU A 49 -7.06 -20.01 -19.53
CA GLU A 49 -7.75 -19.77 -20.81
C GLU A 49 -9.20 -20.27 -20.82
N ASN A 50 -9.47 -21.42 -20.19
CA ASN A 50 -10.82 -21.96 -20.12
C ASN A 50 -11.68 -21.15 -19.15
N ILE A 51 -12.62 -20.38 -19.69
CA ILE A 51 -13.49 -19.46 -18.94
C ILE A 51 -14.33 -20.18 -17.87
N SER A 52 -14.89 -21.35 -18.21
CA SER A 52 -15.70 -22.13 -17.24
C SER A 52 -14.83 -22.57 -16.07
N ARG A 53 -13.66 -23.13 -16.39
CA ARG A 53 -12.71 -23.59 -15.38
C ARG A 53 -12.21 -22.46 -14.49
N ARG A 54 -11.89 -21.31 -15.07
CA ARG A 54 -11.49 -20.11 -14.32
C ARG A 54 -12.59 -19.62 -13.40
N LYS A 55 -13.85 -19.63 -13.86
CA LYS A 55 -15.00 -19.26 -13.01
C LYS A 55 -15.16 -20.23 -11.84
N ASP A 56 -15.02 -21.52 -12.07
CA ASP A 56 -15.07 -22.54 -11.01
C ASP A 56 -13.96 -22.34 -9.98
N LEU A 57 -12.73 -22.06 -10.44
CA LEU A 57 -11.60 -21.75 -9.56
C LEU A 57 -11.83 -20.46 -8.77
N ASN A 58 -12.29 -19.38 -9.41
CA ASN A 58 -12.56 -18.11 -8.73
C ASN A 58 -13.63 -18.26 -7.64
N ASN A 59 -14.72 -19.00 -7.94
CA ASN A 59 -15.75 -19.30 -6.93
C ASN A 59 -15.20 -20.12 -5.76
N ALA A 60 -14.32 -21.09 -6.05
CA ALA A 60 -13.69 -21.91 -5.02
C ALA A 60 -12.73 -21.09 -4.16
N ILE A 61 -11.95 -20.17 -4.76
CA ILE A 61 -11.08 -19.24 -4.03
C ILE A 61 -11.95 -18.37 -3.13
N ALA A 62 -12.95 -17.70 -3.68
CA ALA A 62 -13.86 -16.83 -2.93
C ALA A 62 -14.51 -17.53 -1.73
N SER A 63 -14.88 -18.80 -1.88
CA SER A 63 -15.47 -19.61 -0.81
C SER A 63 -14.47 -19.97 0.30
N ASN A 64 -13.17 -19.99 0.00
CA ASN A 64 -12.10 -20.31 0.96
C ASN A 64 -11.36 -19.08 1.50
N VAL A 65 -11.69 -17.86 1.05
CA VAL A 65 -11.08 -16.62 1.53
C VAL A 65 -11.07 -16.49 3.05
N PRO A 66 -12.16 -16.78 3.80
CA PRO A 66 -12.12 -16.74 5.27
C PRO A 66 -11.05 -17.66 5.88
N ARG A 67 -10.87 -18.87 5.32
CA ARG A 67 -9.83 -19.81 5.77
C ARG A 67 -8.44 -19.27 5.42
N ILE A 68 -8.26 -18.72 4.21
CA ILE A 68 -6.99 -18.13 3.78
C ILE A 68 -6.60 -16.93 4.64
N LEU A 69 -7.54 -16.01 4.92
CA LEU A 69 -7.29 -14.86 5.80
C LEU A 69 -6.95 -15.30 7.23
N HIS A 70 -7.60 -16.36 7.73
CA HIS A 70 -7.30 -16.91 9.04
C HIS A 70 -5.85 -17.43 9.15
N ILE A 71 -5.38 -18.23 8.18
CA ILE A 71 -4.01 -18.75 8.20
C ILE A 71 -2.96 -17.65 8.01
N ILE A 72 -3.25 -16.63 7.21
CA ILE A 72 -2.40 -15.43 7.08
C ILE A 72 -2.29 -14.72 8.42
N HIS A 73 -3.42 -14.41 9.05
CA HIS A 73 -3.43 -13.72 10.33
C HIS A 73 -2.69 -14.50 11.41
N LEU A 74 -2.89 -15.82 11.47
CA LEU A 74 -2.18 -16.68 12.43
C LEU A 74 -0.66 -16.63 12.23
N ALA A 75 -0.18 -16.85 11.00
CA ALA A 75 1.24 -16.83 10.69
C ALA A 75 1.89 -15.47 10.99
N LEU A 76 1.26 -14.37 10.55
CA LEU A 76 1.76 -13.03 10.80
C LEU A 76 1.78 -12.70 12.30
N ARG A 77 0.75 -13.09 13.05
CA ARG A 77 0.65 -12.82 14.48
C ARG A 77 1.72 -13.59 15.26
N GLU A 78 1.93 -14.86 14.96
CA GLU A 78 2.98 -15.66 15.61
C GLU A 78 4.37 -15.07 15.36
N CYS A 79 4.69 -14.72 14.12
CA CYS A 79 5.96 -14.09 13.78
C CYS A 79 6.13 -12.67 14.35
N SER A 80 5.03 -11.94 14.64
CA SER A 80 5.12 -10.61 15.25
C SER A 80 5.54 -10.65 16.73
N VAL A 81 5.35 -11.78 17.40
CA VAL A 81 5.73 -11.96 18.81
C VAL A 81 7.20 -12.38 18.93
N GLU A 82 7.63 -13.32 18.10
CA GLU A 82 9.00 -13.84 18.09
C GLU A 82 9.46 -14.07 16.66
N ILE A 83 10.20 -13.09 16.11
CA ILE A 83 10.74 -13.19 14.77
C ILE A 83 12.11 -13.89 14.81
N THR A 84 12.22 -15.00 14.10
CA THR A 84 13.47 -15.73 13.86
C THR A 84 13.96 -15.52 12.43
N ASP A 85 15.22 -15.83 12.14
CA ASP A 85 15.77 -15.72 10.78
C ASP A 85 14.96 -16.56 9.76
N GLU A 86 14.42 -17.70 10.18
CA GLU A 86 13.57 -18.56 9.35
C GLU A 86 12.17 -17.96 9.11
N SER A 87 11.70 -17.11 10.04
CA SER A 87 10.37 -16.50 10.00
C SER A 87 10.23 -15.40 8.94
N TYR A 88 11.31 -14.74 8.53
CA TYR A 88 11.23 -13.64 7.56
C TYR A 88 10.67 -14.07 6.21
N SER A 89 11.02 -15.27 5.75
CA SER A 89 10.51 -15.84 4.50
C SER A 89 8.99 -16.08 4.57
N LEU A 90 8.53 -16.64 5.69
CA LEU A 90 7.13 -16.87 5.99
C LEU A 90 6.34 -15.55 6.06
N VAL A 91 6.83 -14.56 6.80
CA VAL A 91 6.21 -13.23 6.91
C VAL A 91 6.07 -12.59 5.54
N ARG A 92 7.13 -12.62 4.72
CA ARG A 92 7.10 -12.08 3.36
C ARG A 92 6.02 -12.75 2.52
N SER A 93 6.02 -14.09 2.43
CA SER A 93 5.02 -14.81 1.62
C SER A 93 3.60 -14.60 2.12
N ALA A 94 3.38 -14.50 3.44
CA ALA A 94 2.06 -14.21 4.00
C ALA A 94 1.60 -12.78 3.68
N LEU A 95 2.48 -11.78 3.76
CA LEU A 95 2.19 -10.39 3.36
C LEU A 95 1.92 -10.26 1.86
N ASP A 96 2.68 -10.97 1.02
CA ASP A 96 2.53 -10.97 -0.43
C ASP A 96 1.17 -11.58 -0.83
N LEU A 97 0.81 -12.75 -0.29
CA LEU A 97 -0.52 -13.34 -0.49
C LEU A 97 -1.62 -12.41 0.02
N PHE A 98 -1.47 -11.82 1.21
CA PHE A 98 -2.47 -10.89 1.74
C PHE A 98 -2.65 -9.70 0.80
N GLY A 99 -1.54 -9.10 0.34
CA GLY A 99 -1.53 -8.00 -0.62
C GLY A 99 -2.25 -8.35 -1.92
N GLU A 100 -2.10 -9.57 -2.42
CA GLU A 100 -2.79 -10.04 -3.63
C GLU A 100 -4.30 -10.21 -3.41
N LEU A 101 -4.72 -10.72 -2.24
CA LEU A 101 -6.13 -10.91 -1.92
C LEU A 101 -6.86 -9.57 -1.74
N VAL A 102 -6.26 -8.62 -1.01
CA VAL A 102 -6.92 -7.36 -0.67
C VAL A 102 -7.11 -6.43 -1.86
N GLU A 103 -6.59 -6.71 -3.05
CA GLU A 103 -6.82 -5.83 -4.20
C GLU A 103 -8.23 -5.99 -4.78
N TRP A 104 -8.79 -7.20 -4.74
CA TRP A 104 -10.04 -7.54 -5.43
C TRP A 104 -11.17 -8.03 -4.52
N LEU A 105 -10.88 -8.39 -3.26
CA LEU A 105 -11.89 -8.87 -2.32
C LEU A 105 -12.95 -7.81 -2.00
N PRO A 106 -14.25 -8.12 -1.95
CA PRO A 106 -15.26 -7.19 -1.44
C PRO A 106 -14.98 -6.73 0.01
N ALA A 107 -15.22 -5.45 0.33
CA ALA A 107 -14.94 -4.89 1.66
C ALA A 107 -15.64 -5.62 2.81
N ASN A 108 -16.89 -6.05 2.64
CA ASN A 108 -17.65 -6.82 3.64
C ASN A 108 -17.04 -8.19 3.97
N VAL A 109 -16.26 -8.79 3.07
CA VAL A 109 -15.52 -10.03 3.35
C VAL A 109 -14.28 -9.75 4.20
N LEU A 110 -13.67 -8.57 4.05
CA LEU A 110 -12.51 -8.13 4.83
C LEU A 110 -12.89 -7.59 6.21
N GLU A 111 -14.07 -7.01 6.36
CA GLU A 111 -14.55 -6.34 7.57
C GLU A 111 -14.24 -7.09 8.89
N PRO A 112 -14.51 -8.41 9.01
CA PRO A 112 -14.27 -9.13 10.26
C PRO A 112 -12.79 -9.25 10.64
N TYR A 113 -11.87 -9.06 9.69
CA TYR A 113 -10.45 -9.35 9.83
C TYR A 113 -9.56 -8.12 9.73
N ILE A 114 -10.04 -7.05 9.09
CA ILE A 114 -9.20 -5.94 8.63
C ILE A 114 -8.44 -5.23 9.76
N ASN A 115 -9.08 -5.01 10.90
CA ASN A 115 -8.45 -4.29 12.01
C ASN A 115 -7.30 -5.09 12.65
N ASP A 116 -7.51 -6.39 12.87
CA ASP A 116 -6.50 -7.27 13.45
C ASP A 116 -5.32 -7.46 12.46
N LEU A 117 -5.63 -7.67 11.18
CA LEU A 117 -4.62 -7.74 10.13
C LEU A 117 -3.82 -6.45 10.02
N LEU A 118 -4.48 -5.29 10.02
CA LEU A 118 -3.80 -4.00 9.99
C LEU A 118 -2.90 -3.79 11.21
N TYR A 119 -3.33 -4.19 12.41
CA TYR A 119 -2.50 -4.12 13.61
C TYR A 119 -1.19 -4.90 13.41
N THR A 120 -1.28 -6.14 12.93
CA THR A 120 -0.12 -6.99 12.70
C THR A 120 0.75 -6.50 11.54
N VAL A 121 0.17 -6.16 10.38
CA VAL A 121 0.91 -5.64 9.22
C VAL A 121 1.67 -4.36 9.59
N CYS A 122 1.04 -3.45 10.32
CA CYS A 122 1.68 -2.20 10.73
C CYS A 122 2.85 -2.40 11.71
N SER A 123 2.87 -3.47 12.52
CA SER A 123 4.04 -3.76 13.37
C SER A 123 5.30 -4.11 12.58
N PHE A 124 5.14 -4.61 11.35
CA PHE A 124 6.26 -4.95 10.48
C PHE A 124 6.91 -3.73 9.80
N LEU A 125 6.30 -2.54 9.87
CA LEU A 125 6.88 -1.31 9.33
C LEU A 125 8.18 -0.90 10.04
N ASP A 126 8.43 -1.37 11.26
CA ASP A 126 9.66 -1.12 12.01
C ASP A 126 10.65 -2.32 11.94
N THR A 127 10.48 -3.24 10.98
CA THR A 127 11.32 -4.44 10.84
C THR A 127 12.31 -4.28 9.66
N PRO A 128 13.54 -3.72 9.87
CA PRO A 128 14.53 -3.47 8.82
C PRO A 128 15.07 -4.74 8.14
N GLN A 129 15.09 -5.86 8.87
CA GLN A 129 15.68 -7.12 8.41
C GLN A 129 14.97 -7.63 7.16
N HIS A 130 15.75 -8.09 6.17
CA HIS A 130 15.26 -8.61 4.90
C HIS A 130 14.24 -7.70 4.16
N CYS A 131 14.30 -6.40 4.44
CA CYS A 131 13.38 -5.38 3.93
C CYS A 131 11.90 -5.69 4.18
N ILE A 132 11.57 -6.34 5.30
CA ILE A 132 10.18 -6.67 5.64
C ILE A 132 9.30 -5.41 5.76
N TYR A 133 9.85 -4.31 6.28
CA TYR A 133 9.17 -3.01 6.30
C TYR A 133 8.65 -2.58 4.92
N GLU A 134 9.39 -2.85 3.85
CA GLU A 134 9.01 -2.46 2.49
C GLU A 134 7.90 -3.35 1.95
N VAL A 135 7.93 -4.65 2.29
CA VAL A 135 6.87 -5.61 1.94
C VAL A 135 5.57 -5.25 2.67
N ALA A 136 5.65 -4.91 3.96
CA ALA A 136 4.51 -4.47 4.74
C ALA A 136 3.90 -3.17 4.17
N ALA A 137 4.73 -2.18 3.81
CA ALA A 137 4.24 -0.96 3.19
C ALA A 137 3.62 -1.20 1.80
N LYS A 138 4.19 -2.08 0.97
CA LYS A 138 3.57 -2.48 -0.31
C LYS A 138 2.22 -3.16 -0.11
N CYS A 139 2.09 -4.00 0.91
CA CYS A 139 0.82 -4.62 1.27
C CYS A 139 -0.24 -3.56 1.66
N LEU A 140 0.13 -2.60 2.50
CA LEU A 140 -0.74 -1.47 2.86
C LEU A 140 -1.08 -0.60 1.64
N TRP A 141 -0.14 -0.42 0.72
CA TRP A 141 -0.36 0.36 -0.50
C TRP A 141 -1.38 -0.32 -1.42
N ARG A 142 -1.33 -1.66 -1.57
CA ARG A 142 -2.34 -2.42 -2.31
C ARG A 142 -3.73 -2.28 -1.67
N LEU A 143 -3.80 -2.32 -0.34
CA LEU A 143 -5.07 -2.09 0.38
C LEU A 143 -5.59 -0.66 0.19
N ALA A 144 -4.72 0.35 0.21
CA ALA A 144 -5.10 1.74 -0.01
C ALA A 144 -5.54 2.03 -1.46
N SER A 145 -4.93 1.34 -2.43
CA SER A 145 -5.12 1.57 -3.88
C SER A 145 -6.31 0.83 -4.50
N ARG A 146 -7.18 0.24 -3.69
CA ARG A 146 -8.35 -0.53 -4.16
C ARG A 146 -9.26 0.36 -5.00
N LYS A 147 -9.64 -0.13 -6.18
CA LYS A 147 -10.55 0.55 -7.13
C LYS A 147 -11.92 -0.14 -7.18
N GLN A 148 -12.55 -0.32 -6.03
CA GLN A 148 -13.84 -1.00 -5.93
C GLN A 148 -14.98 0.03 -5.91
N ALA A 149 -15.80 0.06 -6.96
CA ALA A 149 -16.83 1.08 -7.18
C ALA A 149 -18.10 0.94 -6.30
N LYS A 150 -18.06 0.19 -5.18
CA LYS A 150 -19.25 -0.16 -4.39
C LYS A 150 -19.26 0.51 -3.02
N ASN A 151 -20.47 0.79 -2.52
CA ASN A 151 -20.80 1.59 -1.32
C ASN A 151 -20.27 1.08 0.05
N GLU A 152 -19.29 0.19 0.09
CA GLU A 152 -18.77 -0.41 1.34
C GLU A 152 -17.26 -0.18 1.52
N GLU A 153 -16.56 0.38 0.53
CA GLU A 153 -15.11 0.65 0.61
C GLU A 153 -14.73 1.71 1.66
N ASN A 154 -15.70 2.52 2.10
CA ASN A 154 -15.52 3.40 3.27
C ASN A 154 -14.96 2.63 4.48
N LEU A 155 -15.34 1.37 4.66
CA LEU A 155 -14.85 0.57 5.78
C LEU A 155 -13.33 0.37 5.73
N VAL A 156 -12.79 0.06 4.55
CA VAL A 156 -11.36 -0.17 4.34
C VAL A 156 -10.58 1.13 4.53
N VAL A 157 -11.06 2.21 3.92
CA VAL A 157 -10.47 3.54 4.07
C VAL A 157 -10.46 3.95 5.54
N PHE A 158 -11.58 3.84 6.24
CA PHE A 158 -11.69 4.25 7.65
C PHE A 158 -10.82 3.40 8.57
N ALA A 159 -10.65 2.11 8.28
CA ALA A 159 -9.73 1.25 9.02
C ALA A 159 -8.26 1.73 8.90
N LEU A 160 -7.82 2.11 7.69
CA LEU A 160 -6.49 2.69 7.46
C LEU A 160 -6.31 4.08 8.09
N PHE A 161 -7.38 4.85 8.23
CA PHE A 161 -7.40 6.09 9.01
C PHE A 161 -7.44 5.86 10.54
N GLY A 162 -7.56 4.62 11.00
CA GLY A 162 -7.54 4.25 12.42
C GLY A 162 -6.24 4.65 13.13
N ASP A 163 -6.28 4.61 14.47
CA ASP A 163 -5.16 5.09 15.31
C ASP A 163 -3.86 4.31 15.06
N VAL A 164 -3.93 2.98 15.04
CA VAL A 164 -2.74 2.12 14.85
C VAL A 164 -2.13 2.30 13.45
N PRO A 165 -2.89 2.17 12.33
CA PRO A 165 -2.27 2.29 11.02
C PRO A 165 -1.72 3.68 10.75
N MET A 166 -2.49 4.74 11.05
CA MET A 166 -2.05 6.10 10.81
C MET A 166 -0.79 6.43 11.61
N ARG A 167 -0.72 6.10 12.91
CA ARG A 167 0.49 6.34 13.72
C ARG A 167 1.69 5.58 13.22
N SER A 168 1.53 4.29 12.87
CA SER A 168 2.63 3.45 12.43
C SER A 168 3.19 3.88 11.08
N ILE A 169 2.32 4.19 10.11
CA ILE A 169 2.72 4.71 8.79
C ILE A 169 3.47 6.04 8.94
N LEU A 170 2.94 6.97 9.74
CA LEU A 170 3.57 8.28 9.95
C LEU A 170 4.88 8.19 10.72
N ARG A 171 4.99 7.31 11.72
CA ARG A 171 6.26 7.04 12.41
C ARG A 171 7.31 6.55 11.42
N ALA A 172 6.98 5.54 10.63
CA ALA A 172 7.89 4.97 9.64
C ALA A 172 8.31 6.01 8.58
N ALA A 173 7.37 6.86 8.12
CA ALA A 173 7.65 7.90 7.14
C ALA A 173 8.61 8.95 7.70
N ASN A 174 8.38 9.41 8.93
CA ASN A 174 9.27 10.36 9.60
C ASN A 174 10.68 9.79 9.80
N GLN A 175 10.79 8.52 10.19
CA GLN A 175 12.09 7.85 10.34
C GLN A 175 12.82 7.74 9.00
N ALA A 176 12.13 7.31 7.94
CA ALA A 176 12.71 7.20 6.60
C ALA A 176 13.14 8.56 6.04
N ALA A 177 12.33 9.61 6.23
CA ALA A 177 12.65 10.98 5.82
C ALA A 177 13.87 11.56 6.52
N SER A 178 14.10 11.21 7.79
CA SER A 178 15.23 11.74 8.59
C SER A 178 16.62 11.34 8.06
N VAL A 179 16.70 10.30 7.22
CA VAL A 179 17.96 9.80 6.64
C VAL A 179 18.36 10.56 5.37
N GLY A 180 17.38 11.15 4.66
CA GLY A 180 17.59 11.93 3.44
C GLY A 180 18.00 11.12 2.21
N ALA A 181 18.33 11.83 1.11
CA ALA A 181 18.63 11.24 -0.21
C ALA A 181 19.91 10.38 -0.29
N GLY A 182 20.74 10.37 0.76
CA GLY A 182 22.01 9.64 0.77
C GLY A 182 21.85 8.13 0.90
N ASN A 183 20.68 7.65 1.34
CA ASN A 183 20.37 6.24 1.49
C ASN A 183 19.22 5.84 0.55
N VAL A 184 19.58 5.14 -0.53
CA VAL A 184 18.64 4.72 -1.59
C VAL A 184 17.51 3.85 -1.04
N GLU A 185 17.81 2.95 -0.11
CA GLU A 185 16.81 2.03 0.45
C GLU A 185 15.77 2.77 1.29
N HIS A 186 16.21 3.71 2.14
CA HIS A 186 15.31 4.52 2.95
C HIS A 186 14.49 5.48 2.09
N TYR A 187 15.09 6.04 1.04
CA TYR A 187 14.32 6.87 0.10
C TYR A 187 13.27 6.06 -0.66
N ARG A 188 13.59 4.84 -1.13
CA ARG A 188 12.61 3.92 -1.74
C ARG A 188 11.48 3.58 -0.77
N PHE A 189 11.81 3.35 0.50
CA PHE A 189 10.80 3.11 1.53
C PHE A 189 9.88 4.30 1.73
N LEU A 190 10.46 5.51 1.83
CA LEU A 190 9.70 6.75 1.95
C LEU A 190 8.76 6.97 0.76
N LYS A 191 9.21 6.70 -0.47
CA LYS A 191 8.35 6.70 -1.66
C LYS A 191 7.19 5.73 -1.53
N THR A 192 7.45 4.52 -1.03
CA THR A 192 6.39 3.52 -0.81
C THR A 192 5.36 4.02 0.21
N LEU A 193 5.79 4.61 1.33
CA LEU A 193 4.89 5.18 2.34
C LEU A 193 4.11 6.39 1.85
N CYS A 194 4.73 7.23 1.01
CA CYS A 194 4.05 8.31 0.31
C CYS A 194 2.95 7.72 -0.58
N ASN A 195 3.25 6.70 -1.38
CA ASN A 195 2.25 6.03 -2.23
C ASN A 195 1.09 5.43 -1.42
N VAL A 196 1.34 4.87 -0.23
CA VAL A 196 0.26 4.42 0.69
C VAL A 196 -0.67 5.57 1.02
N LEU A 197 -0.13 6.71 1.48
CA LEU A 197 -0.90 7.86 1.93
C LEU A 197 -1.56 8.61 0.77
N SER A 198 -0.93 8.63 -0.40
CA SER A 198 -1.48 9.23 -1.61
C SER A 198 -2.65 8.43 -2.16
N ALA A 199 -2.47 7.11 -2.30
CA ALA A 199 -3.54 6.20 -2.69
C ALA A 199 -4.72 6.28 -1.71
N LEU A 200 -4.44 6.33 -0.40
CA LEU A 200 -5.48 6.46 0.62
C LEU A 200 -6.26 7.78 0.50
N GLY A 201 -5.60 8.88 0.17
CA GLY A 201 -6.25 10.18 -0.04
C GLY A 201 -7.14 10.23 -1.26
N ILE A 202 -6.64 9.70 -2.38
CA ILE A 202 -7.40 9.58 -3.62
C ILE A 202 -8.61 8.67 -3.40
N HIS A 203 -8.41 7.51 -2.77
CA HIS A 203 -9.49 6.59 -2.46
C HIS A 203 -10.50 7.21 -1.49
N LEU A 204 -10.06 7.96 -0.47
CA LEU A 204 -10.95 8.73 0.39
C LEU A 204 -11.81 9.69 -0.44
N ALA A 205 -11.24 10.43 -1.38
CA ALA A 205 -12.00 11.36 -2.22
C ALA A 205 -13.12 10.65 -3.01
N ASP A 206 -12.92 9.40 -3.41
CA ASP A 206 -13.94 8.63 -4.15
C ASP A 206 -15.09 8.12 -3.27
N VAL A 207 -14.84 7.83 -1.99
CA VAL A 207 -15.81 7.13 -1.13
C VAL A 207 -16.33 7.95 0.04
N CYS A 208 -15.69 9.08 0.36
CA CYS A 208 -15.90 9.83 1.60
C CYS A 208 -17.36 10.16 1.90
N THR A 209 -17.87 9.57 2.97
CA THR A 209 -19.22 9.87 3.49
C THR A 209 -19.19 10.87 4.63
N GLN A 210 -18.10 10.91 5.39
CA GLN A 210 -17.88 11.75 6.57
C GLN A 210 -16.38 11.93 6.81
N ARG A 211 -15.99 12.86 7.70
CA ARG A 211 -14.59 13.05 8.09
C ARG A 211 -14.00 11.75 8.66
N PRO A 212 -12.87 11.24 8.13
CA PRO A 212 -12.26 10.04 8.65
C PRO A 212 -11.56 10.30 10.00
N PRO A 213 -11.32 9.25 10.81
CA PRO A 213 -10.49 9.38 12.01
C PRO A 213 -9.08 9.86 11.65
N ASN A 214 -8.41 10.55 12.59
CA ASN A 214 -7.03 11.04 12.41
C ASN A 214 -6.77 11.89 11.14
N PHE A 215 -7.81 12.49 10.55
CA PHE A 215 -7.70 13.27 9.32
C PHE A 215 -6.67 14.41 9.41
N GLY A 216 -6.59 15.09 10.55
CA GLY A 216 -5.57 16.13 10.76
C GLY A 216 -4.14 15.60 10.75
N MET A 217 -3.89 14.41 11.31
CA MET A 217 -2.56 13.76 11.26
C MET A 217 -2.19 13.37 9.83
N TYR A 218 -3.17 12.84 9.10
CA TYR A 218 -3.02 12.52 7.69
C TYR A 218 -2.67 13.76 6.86
N LEU A 219 -3.44 14.84 6.98
CA LEU A 219 -3.21 16.08 6.23
C LEU A 219 -1.86 16.71 6.54
N ALA A 220 -1.43 16.69 7.81
CA ALA A 220 -0.10 17.16 8.19
C ALA A 220 1.03 16.37 7.49
N ALA A 221 0.81 15.07 7.25
CA ALA A 221 1.77 14.24 6.53
C ALA A 221 1.80 14.55 5.02
N ILE A 222 0.64 14.71 4.39
CA ILE A 222 0.56 15.12 2.98
C ILE A 222 1.18 16.51 2.79
N GLU A 223 0.94 17.44 3.71
CA GLU A 223 1.57 18.76 3.72
C GLU A 223 3.11 18.68 3.86
N ALA A 224 3.61 17.75 4.69
CA ALA A 224 5.04 17.50 4.82
C ALA A 224 5.65 16.93 3.52
N PHE A 225 4.95 16.00 2.84
CA PHE A 225 5.39 15.49 1.52
C PHE A 225 5.36 16.58 0.44
N PHE A 226 4.34 17.44 0.44
CA PHE A 226 4.28 18.59 -0.46
C PHE A 226 5.48 19.53 -0.30
N SER A 227 5.91 19.73 0.94
CA SER A 227 7.05 20.60 1.28
C SER A 227 8.41 19.90 1.14
N HIS A 228 8.43 18.62 0.77
CA HIS A 228 9.65 17.82 0.73
C HIS A 228 10.55 18.19 -0.48
N PRO A 229 11.89 18.13 -0.37
CA PRO A 229 12.79 18.46 -1.48
C PRO A 229 12.65 17.57 -2.72
N SER A 230 12.20 16.32 -2.56
CA SER A 230 11.91 15.40 -3.67
C SER A 230 10.71 15.88 -4.49
N VAL A 231 10.92 16.05 -5.81
CA VAL A 231 9.85 16.37 -6.75
C VAL A 231 8.81 15.25 -6.83
N TYR A 232 9.24 13.98 -6.81
CA TYR A 232 8.34 12.84 -6.83
C TYR A 232 7.35 12.88 -5.65
N LEU A 233 7.86 13.02 -4.42
CA LEU A 233 7.03 13.03 -3.21
C LEU A 233 6.05 14.21 -3.20
N ARG A 234 6.49 15.37 -3.70
CA ARG A 234 5.63 16.53 -3.81
C ARG A 234 4.51 16.33 -4.82
N ASN A 235 4.79 15.73 -5.97
CA ASN A 235 3.79 15.48 -7.01
C ASN A 235 2.71 14.51 -6.53
N GLU A 236 3.10 13.46 -5.80
CA GLU A 236 2.16 12.55 -5.15
C GLU A 236 1.21 13.28 -4.18
N ALA A 237 1.75 14.21 -3.37
CA ALA A 237 0.92 15.04 -2.49
C ALA A 237 0.00 16.01 -3.24
N VAL A 238 0.44 16.56 -4.38
CA VAL A 238 -0.39 17.42 -5.24
C VAL A 238 -1.60 16.64 -5.76
N ALA A 239 -1.41 15.40 -6.23
CA ALA A 239 -2.51 14.57 -6.72
C ALA A 239 -3.58 14.32 -5.64
N VAL A 240 -3.16 14.17 -4.39
CA VAL A 240 -4.08 14.07 -3.24
C VAL A 240 -4.88 15.35 -3.07
N PHE A 241 -4.22 16.51 -2.98
CA PHE A 241 -4.91 17.78 -2.78
C PHE A 241 -5.88 18.07 -3.93
N ALA A 242 -5.48 17.81 -5.18
CA ALA A 242 -6.34 17.94 -6.34
C ALA A 242 -7.59 17.05 -6.23
N SER A 243 -7.45 15.82 -5.73
CA SER A 243 -8.58 14.90 -5.53
C SER A 243 -9.51 15.37 -4.41
N LEU A 244 -8.95 15.82 -3.27
CA LEU A 244 -9.72 16.24 -2.10
C LEU A 244 -10.43 17.60 -2.27
N ILE A 245 -9.81 18.58 -2.95
CA ILE A 245 -10.41 19.90 -3.22
C ILE A 245 -11.71 19.77 -4.02
N ASN A 246 -11.77 18.82 -4.95
CA ASN A 246 -12.93 18.62 -5.80
C ASN A 246 -14.09 17.88 -5.11
N HIS A 247 -13.90 17.36 -3.89
CA HIS A 247 -14.92 16.60 -3.19
C HIS A 247 -15.80 17.50 -2.31
N GLU A 248 -17.12 17.50 -2.55
CA GLU A 248 -18.09 18.43 -1.93
C GLU A 248 -17.96 18.53 -0.41
N LYS A 249 -17.90 17.41 0.31
CA LYS A 249 -17.83 17.43 1.79
C LYS A 249 -16.46 17.74 2.36
N ILE A 250 -15.40 17.43 1.61
CA ILE A 250 -14.02 17.62 2.09
C ILE A 250 -13.58 19.06 1.82
N GLY A 251 -13.99 19.64 0.70
CA GLY A 251 -13.75 21.05 0.38
C GLY A 251 -14.35 22.01 1.42
N ASP A 252 -15.45 21.63 2.08
CA ASP A 252 -16.06 22.42 3.16
C ASP A 252 -15.48 22.11 4.56
N ASP A 253 -14.54 21.17 4.68
CA ASP A 253 -13.98 20.76 5.95
C ASP A 253 -13.00 21.81 6.52
N GLU A 254 -13.21 22.24 7.77
CA GLU A 254 -12.39 23.27 8.41
C GLU A 254 -10.89 22.90 8.49
N ILE A 255 -10.56 21.64 8.81
CA ILE A 255 -9.18 21.19 8.98
C ILE A 255 -8.49 21.12 7.61
N PHE A 256 -9.22 20.65 6.60
CA PHE A 256 -8.74 20.62 5.23
C PHE A 256 -8.47 22.03 4.69
N ASN A 257 -9.41 22.95 4.88
CA ASN A 257 -9.28 24.34 4.44
C ASN A 257 -8.07 25.03 5.08
N GLU A 258 -7.83 24.81 6.38
CA GLU A 258 -6.64 25.35 7.05
C GLU A 258 -5.33 24.80 6.45
N CYS A 259 -5.29 23.50 6.14
CA CYS A 259 -4.16 22.87 5.48
C CYS A 259 -3.93 23.42 4.06
N ILE A 260 -4.99 23.52 3.25
CA ILE A 260 -4.92 24.08 1.90
C ILE A 260 -4.44 25.53 1.91
N CYS A 261 -4.87 26.35 2.87
CA CYS A 261 -4.34 27.71 2.99
C CYS A 261 -2.80 27.71 3.17
N ARG A 262 -2.24 26.81 3.98
CA ARG A 262 -0.79 26.70 4.15
C ARG A 262 -0.09 26.21 2.87
N VAL A 263 -0.67 25.24 2.18
CA VAL A 263 -0.17 24.72 0.88
C VAL A 263 -0.15 25.82 -0.20
N ILE A 264 -1.21 26.61 -0.31
CA ILE A 264 -1.29 27.73 -1.27
C ILE A 264 -0.18 28.75 -0.96
N ILE A 265 0.05 29.07 0.32
CA ILE A 265 1.10 30.01 0.74
C ILE A 265 2.50 29.47 0.40
N SER A 266 2.74 28.16 0.49
CA SER A 266 4.04 27.56 0.19
C SER A 266 4.27 27.25 -1.29
N THR A 267 3.21 27.20 -2.11
CA THR A 267 3.25 26.86 -3.54
C THR A 267 4.28 27.67 -4.36
N PRO A 268 4.45 28.99 -4.19
CA PRO A 268 5.42 29.75 -4.99
C PRO A 268 6.86 29.21 -4.90
N ASN A 269 7.26 28.69 -3.74
CA ASN A 269 8.60 28.09 -3.56
C ASN A 269 8.75 26.77 -4.32
N SER A 270 7.64 26.07 -4.56
CA SER A 270 7.60 24.78 -5.26
C SER A 270 7.55 24.91 -6.78
N LEU A 271 7.24 26.10 -7.31
CA LEU A 271 7.18 26.38 -8.75
C LEU A 271 8.55 26.66 -9.37
N GLU A 272 9.59 26.85 -8.56
CA GLU A 272 10.93 27.06 -9.07
C GLU A 272 11.47 25.76 -9.69
N LYS A 273 11.87 25.83 -10.97
CA LYS A 273 12.41 24.68 -11.69
C LYS A 273 13.89 24.45 -11.35
N VAL A 274 14.12 23.92 -10.14
CA VAL A 274 15.44 23.57 -9.58
C VAL A 274 15.56 22.07 -9.36
N GLY A 275 16.80 21.58 -9.20
CA GLY A 275 17.03 20.19 -8.82
C GLY A 275 17.27 19.23 -9.99
N TYR A 276 17.79 19.71 -11.11
CA TYR A 276 18.15 18.86 -12.25
C TYR A 276 19.11 17.73 -11.85
N PRO A 277 18.93 16.49 -12.35
CA PRO A 277 19.83 15.37 -12.10
C PRO A 277 21.30 15.65 -12.42
N SER A 278 21.58 16.41 -13.49
CA SER A 278 22.95 16.77 -13.90
C SER A 278 23.66 17.75 -12.95
N GLN A 279 22.92 18.38 -12.03
CA GLN A 279 23.40 19.44 -11.15
C GLN A 279 23.60 18.92 -9.72
N ASN A 280 24.27 19.71 -8.88
CA ASN A 280 24.45 19.44 -7.44
C ASN A 280 24.27 20.70 -6.58
N GLY A 281 23.64 21.75 -7.12
CA GLY A 281 23.51 23.06 -6.46
C GLY A 281 22.33 23.17 -5.49
N HIS A 282 21.46 22.16 -5.45
CA HIS A 282 20.22 22.16 -4.65
C HIS A 282 20.03 20.79 -3.99
N GLU A 283 19.39 20.74 -2.83
CA GLU A 283 19.12 19.48 -2.12
C GLU A 283 18.28 18.51 -2.96
N THR A 284 17.31 19.04 -3.72
CA THR A 284 16.48 18.30 -4.69
C THR A 284 17.29 17.50 -5.71
N CYS A 285 18.48 17.98 -6.12
CA CYS A 285 19.30 17.29 -7.13
C CYS A 285 19.57 15.83 -6.77
N ARG A 286 19.83 15.55 -5.48
CA ARG A 286 20.12 14.19 -5.02
C ARG A 286 18.93 13.26 -5.14
N PHE A 287 17.73 13.77 -4.89
CA PHE A 287 16.50 12.99 -5.08
C PHE A 287 16.24 12.77 -6.57
N SER A 288 16.38 13.81 -7.39
CA SER A 288 16.21 13.71 -8.84
C SER A 288 17.18 12.73 -9.50
N GLN A 289 18.43 12.63 -9.01
CA GLN A 289 19.41 11.63 -9.47
C GLN A 289 18.97 10.17 -9.24
N HIS A 290 18.06 9.93 -8.28
CA HIS A 290 17.49 8.60 -8.04
C HIS A 290 16.22 8.35 -8.85
N ASP A 291 15.50 9.42 -9.22
CA ASP A 291 14.15 9.34 -9.79
C ASP A 291 14.12 9.46 -11.31
N TYR A 292 15.10 10.12 -11.92
CA TYR A 292 15.11 10.45 -13.34
C TYR A 292 16.44 10.06 -14.00
N ASP A 293 16.35 9.57 -15.23
CA ASP A 293 17.54 9.16 -16.00
C ASP A 293 18.35 10.38 -16.48
N ASP A 294 17.67 11.48 -16.84
CA ASP A 294 18.29 12.71 -17.32
C ASP A 294 17.45 13.99 -17.06
N ASP A 295 18.01 15.13 -17.44
CA ASP A 295 17.39 16.46 -17.27
C ASP A 295 16.12 16.66 -18.12
N ASN A 296 15.96 15.91 -19.23
CA ASN A 296 14.78 15.98 -20.08
C ASN A 296 13.62 15.24 -19.43
N ASP A 297 13.87 14.06 -18.88
CA ASP A 297 12.88 13.28 -18.12
C ASP A 297 12.38 14.08 -16.91
N PHE A 298 13.32 14.62 -16.11
CA PHE A 298 13.01 15.56 -15.03
C PHE A 298 12.16 16.75 -15.51
N SER A 299 12.54 17.36 -16.64
CA SER A 299 11.84 18.51 -17.19
C SER A 299 10.42 18.20 -17.64
N HIS A 300 10.22 17.03 -18.23
CA HIS A 300 8.93 16.57 -18.70
C HIS A 300 7.98 16.38 -17.51
N GLU A 301 8.42 15.66 -16.48
CA GLU A 301 7.60 15.40 -15.28
C GLU A 301 7.29 16.70 -14.53
N PHE A 302 8.29 17.57 -14.33
CA PHE A 302 8.08 18.87 -13.67
C PHE A 302 7.04 19.74 -14.40
N THR A 303 6.99 19.67 -15.74
CA THR A 303 6.10 20.52 -16.55
C THR A 303 4.70 19.92 -16.67
N ARG A 304 4.57 18.58 -16.73
CA ARG A 304 3.27 17.89 -16.81
C ARG A 304 2.36 18.28 -15.64
N GLU A 305 2.93 18.42 -14.46
CA GLU A 305 2.18 18.72 -13.24
C GLU A 305 1.78 20.21 -13.12
N ILE A 306 2.48 21.13 -13.79
CA ILE A 306 2.07 22.55 -13.86
C ILE A 306 0.81 22.71 -14.72
N GLN A 307 0.58 21.82 -15.70
CA GLN A 307 -0.61 21.89 -16.56
C GLN A 307 -1.91 21.54 -15.83
N PHE A 308 -1.87 20.91 -14.65
CA PHE A 308 -3.06 20.73 -13.81
C PHE A 308 -3.52 22.02 -13.10
N TYR A 309 -2.71 23.08 -13.12
CA TYR A 309 -3.01 24.38 -12.50
C TYR A 309 -3.43 25.48 -13.51
N GLN A 310 -3.62 25.14 -14.80
CA GLN A 310 -4.14 26.05 -15.84
C GLN A 310 -5.52 25.60 -16.32
#